data_AF-A0A3D4QD93-F1
#
_entry.id   AF-A0A3D4QD93-F1
#
_cell.length_a   1.000
_cell.length_b   1.000
_cell.length_c   1.000
_cell.angle_alpha   90.00
_cell.angle_beta   90.00
_cell.angle_gamma   90.00
#
_symmetry.space_group_name_H-M   'P 1'
#
loop_
_entity.id
_entity.type
_entity.pdbx_description
1 polymer ?
#
loop_
_entity_poly.entity_id
_entity_poly.type
_entity_poly.pdbx_seq_one_letter_code
_entity_poly.pdbx_strand_id
1 'polypeptide(L)'
;MNKLFILAVFLCGSILYPRPAPAADAVHGKTLYRVYCTQCHGLSGDGKGINAPQLSVQPRNHRDRAEMSARTDDDLFKAIKEGGQAVNKSILMPNWDGNMTD
;
A
#
# COMPACT_ATOMS: atom_id res chain seq x y z
N MET A 1 -28.63 -40.07 -42.93
CA MET A 1 -28.72 -40.49 -41.52
C MET A 1 -27.61 -39.82 -40.75
N ASN A 2 -28.01 -38.99 -39.80
CA ASN A 2 -27.21 -38.08 -38.98
C ASN A 2 -26.34 -38.85 -37.96
N LYS A 3 -25.03 -38.60 -37.91
CA LYS A 3 -24.21 -38.75 -36.70
C LYS A 3 -23.07 -37.72 -36.68
N LEU A 4 -23.45 -36.52 -36.25
CA LEU A 4 -22.60 -35.58 -35.50
C LEU A 4 -21.96 -36.32 -34.31
N PHE A 5 -20.67 -36.15 -34.01
CA PHE A 5 -20.11 -36.10 -32.64
C PHE A 5 -18.61 -35.71 -32.65
N ILE A 6 -18.37 -34.41 -32.45
CA ILE A 6 -17.44 -33.80 -31.49
C ILE A 6 -16.03 -34.43 -31.42
N LEU A 7 -15.05 -33.81 -32.09
CA LEU A 7 -13.68 -33.75 -31.56
C LEU A 7 -13.54 -32.44 -30.79
N ALA A 8 -13.54 -32.54 -29.47
CA ALA A 8 -13.37 -31.42 -28.56
C ALA A 8 -11.99 -30.80 -28.79
N VAL A 9 -11.99 -29.52 -29.17
CA VAL A 9 -10.83 -28.65 -29.14
C VAL A 9 -10.44 -28.49 -27.66
N PHE A 10 -9.54 -29.35 -27.17
CA PHE A 10 -8.76 -29.06 -25.97
C PHE A 10 -7.66 -28.07 -26.37
N LEU A 11 -8.07 -26.83 -26.66
CA LEU A 11 -7.18 -25.70 -26.46
C LEU A 11 -6.93 -25.70 -24.96
N CYS A 12 -5.77 -26.18 -24.54
CA CYS A 12 -5.22 -25.95 -23.21
C CYS A 12 -4.88 -24.45 -23.13
N GLY A 13 -5.92 -23.62 -23.19
CA GLY A 13 -5.85 -22.22 -22.86
C GLY A 13 -5.61 -22.17 -21.36
N SER A 14 -4.34 -22.11 -20.97
CA SER A 14 -3.95 -21.53 -19.70
C SER A 14 -4.40 -20.07 -19.72
N ILE A 15 -5.69 -19.86 -19.47
CA ILE A 15 -6.23 -18.57 -19.04
C ILE A 15 -5.48 -18.30 -17.74
N LEU A 16 -4.49 -17.40 -17.83
CA LEU A 16 -3.84 -16.82 -16.67
C LEU A 16 -4.91 -16.02 -15.94
N TYR A 17 -5.74 -16.70 -15.15
CA TYR A 17 -6.58 -16.05 -14.18
C TYR A 17 -5.62 -15.37 -13.21
N PRO A 18 -5.62 -14.03 -13.09
CA PRO A 18 -4.81 -13.36 -12.10
C PRO A 18 -5.21 -13.96 -10.75
N ARG A 19 -4.26 -14.60 -10.08
CA ARG A 19 -4.46 -15.06 -8.72
C ARG A 19 -4.81 -13.82 -7.91
N PRO A 20 -5.95 -13.79 -7.19
CA PRO A 20 -6.24 -12.67 -6.33
C PRO A 20 -5.06 -12.54 -5.37
N ALA A 21 -4.52 -11.32 -5.27
CA ALA A 21 -3.49 -11.03 -4.27
C ALA A 21 -4.03 -11.48 -2.90
N PRO A 22 -3.17 -12.04 -2.03
CA PRO A 22 -3.58 -12.33 -0.66
C PRO A 22 -4.18 -11.06 -0.05
N ALA A 23 -5.27 -11.21 0.70
CA ALA A 23 -5.91 -10.09 1.36
C ALA A 23 -4.90 -9.39 2.29
N ALA A 24 -4.92 -8.06 2.30
CA ALA A 24 -4.02 -7.27 3.14
C ALA A 24 -4.17 -7.66 4.62
N ASP A 25 -3.05 -7.93 5.30
CA ASP A 25 -3.01 -8.20 6.74
C ASP A 25 -3.04 -6.88 7.53
N ALA A 26 -4.26 -6.40 7.80
CA ALA A 26 -4.47 -5.17 8.55
C ALA A 26 -3.94 -5.25 10.00
N VAL A 27 -3.85 -6.44 10.59
CA VAL A 27 -3.35 -6.62 11.96
C VAL A 27 -1.84 -6.43 11.99
N HIS A 28 -1.13 -7.07 11.07
CA HIS A 28 0.32 -6.89 10.93
C HIS A 28 0.65 -5.45 10.53
N GLY A 29 -0.07 -4.88 9.55
CA GLY A 29 0.10 -3.48 9.13
C GLY A 29 -0.09 -2.48 10.29
N LYS A 30 -1.08 -2.71 11.17
CA LYS A 30 -1.28 -1.89 12.37
C LYS A 30 -0.11 -1.98 13.35
N THR A 31 0.50 -3.16 13.50
CA THR A 31 1.69 -3.35 14.35
C THR A 31 2.87 -2.56 13.78
N LEU A 32 3.17 -2.70 12.49
CA LEU A 32 4.23 -1.94 11.82
C LEU A 32 4.00 -0.43 11.92
N TYR A 33 2.76 0.02 11.66
CA TYR A 33 2.41 1.44 11.76
C TYR A 33 2.73 2.01 13.14
N ARG A 34 2.38 1.28 14.20
CA ARG A 34 2.66 1.70 15.59
C ARG A 34 4.15 1.84 15.86
N VAL A 35 4.97 0.90 15.40
CA VAL A 35 6.41 0.89 15.62
C VAL A 35 7.12 2.00 14.84
N TYR A 36 6.79 2.13 13.55
CA TYR A 36 7.60 2.94 12.63
C TYR A 36 7.02 4.31 12.31
N CYS A 37 5.68 4.42 12.23
CA CYS A 37 5.04 5.58 11.63
C CYS A 37 4.54 6.60 12.66
N THR A 38 4.13 6.14 13.85
CA THR A 38 3.42 6.99 14.83
C THR A 38 4.26 8.10 15.42
N GLN A 39 5.59 7.97 15.41
CA GLN A 39 6.49 9.01 15.91
C GLN A 39 6.32 10.34 15.16
N CYS A 40 5.95 10.27 13.88
CA CYS A 40 5.67 11.45 13.04
C CYS A 40 4.16 11.58 12.75
N HIS A 41 3.50 10.50 12.35
CA HIS A 41 2.09 10.56 11.94
C HIS A 41 1.08 10.47 13.09
N GLY A 42 1.53 10.25 14.33
CA GLY A 42 0.69 10.18 15.52
C GLY A 42 0.07 8.80 15.75
N LEU A 43 -0.23 8.46 17.02
CA LEU A 43 -0.88 7.19 17.40
C LEU A 43 -2.25 6.99 16.73
N SER A 44 -2.94 8.09 16.45
CA SER A 44 -4.24 8.09 15.78
C SER A 44 -4.16 8.32 14.28
N GLY A 45 -2.95 8.49 13.72
CA GLY A 45 -2.72 8.79 12.32
C GLY A 45 -3.14 10.21 11.91
N ASP A 46 -3.22 11.15 12.84
CA ASP A 46 -3.70 12.52 12.61
C ASP A 46 -2.60 13.52 12.23
N GLY A 47 -1.38 13.05 11.99
CA GLY A 47 -0.22 13.87 11.65
C GLY A 47 0.43 14.55 12.86
N LYS A 48 -0.02 14.22 14.09
CA LYS A 48 0.43 14.86 15.35
C LYS A 48 1.34 13.94 16.18
N GLY A 49 2.33 13.33 15.53
CA GLY A 49 3.36 12.55 16.22
C GLY A 49 4.27 13.43 17.08
N ILE A 50 5.00 12.81 18.00
CA ILE A 50 5.91 13.51 18.93
C ILE A 50 6.98 14.33 18.20
N ASN A 51 7.41 13.89 17.02
CA ASN A 51 8.41 14.58 16.20
C ASN A 51 7.80 15.66 15.30
N ALA A 52 6.47 15.67 15.09
CA ALA A 52 5.81 16.57 14.14
C ALA A 52 6.09 18.06 14.38
N PRO A 53 6.12 18.58 15.63
CA PRO A 53 6.41 20.00 15.87
C PRO A 53 7.79 20.48 15.40
N GLN A 54 8.74 19.55 15.19
CA GLN A 54 10.12 19.86 14.77
C GLN A 54 10.30 19.78 13.24
N LEU A 55 9.27 19.38 12.49
CA LEU A 55 9.35 19.20 11.04
C LEU A 55 8.92 20.47 10.30
N SER A 56 9.71 20.88 9.30
CA SER A 56 9.35 22.00 8.40
C SER A 56 8.17 21.68 7.49
N VAL A 57 7.96 20.40 7.17
CA VAL A 57 6.81 19.87 6.44
C VAL A 57 6.05 18.94 7.35
N GLN A 58 4.80 19.29 7.67
CA GLN A 58 3.99 18.51 8.59
C GLN A 58 3.56 17.17 7.98
N PRO A 59 3.57 16.08 8.76
CA PRO A 59 3.06 14.79 8.32
C PRO A 59 1.57 14.86 7.94
N ARG A 60 1.17 14.07 6.95
CA ARG A 60 -0.23 14.03 6.52
C ARG A 60 -1.12 13.42 7.61
N ASN A 61 -2.34 13.96 7.73
CA ASN A 61 -3.42 13.36 8.49
C ASN A 61 -4.04 12.20 7.69
N HIS A 62 -3.75 10.97 8.08
CA HIS A 62 -4.28 9.75 7.45
C HIS A 62 -5.76 9.48 7.78
N ARG A 63 -6.37 10.27 8.67
CA ARG A 63 -7.81 10.24 8.93
C ARG A 63 -8.61 11.13 7.97
N ASP A 64 -7.94 11.98 7.20
CA ASP A 64 -8.60 12.73 6.14
C ASP A 64 -9.00 11.78 5.02
N ARG A 65 -10.29 11.40 5.00
CA ARG A 65 -10.81 10.45 4.02
C ARG A 65 -10.74 10.98 2.59
N ALA A 66 -10.98 12.27 2.38
CA ALA A 66 -10.96 12.83 1.03
C ALA A 66 -9.54 12.74 0.44
N GLU A 67 -8.54 13.11 1.25
CA GLU A 67 -7.14 13.03 0.87
C GLU A 67 -6.61 11.60 0.70
N MET A 68 -6.99 10.69 1.61
CA MET A 68 -6.50 9.31 1.56
C MET A 68 -7.20 8.49 0.47
N SER A 69 -8.49 8.72 0.21
CA SER A 69 -9.21 8.05 -0.88
C SER A 69 -8.82 8.55 -2.28
N ALA A 70 -8.12 9.69 -2.37
CA ALA A 70 -7.57 10.19 -3.63
C ALA A 70 -6.23 9.53 -4.03
N ARG A 71 -5.70 8.61 -3.21
CA ARG A 71 -4.43 7.92 -3.45
C ARG A 71 -4.69 6.47 -3.84
N THR A 72 -3.90 5.95 -4.75
CA THR A 72 -3.91 4.52 -5.07
C THR A 72 -3.08 3.74 -4.05
N ASP A 73 -3.35 2.43 -3.92
CA ASP A 73 -2.52 1.56 -3.09
C ASP A 73 -1.05 1.55 -3.58
N ASP A 74 -0.83 1.65 -4.90
CA ASP A 74 0.51 1.77 -5.49
C ASP A 74 1.21 3.06 -5.05
N ASP A 75 0.51 4.19 -4.99
CA ASP A 75 1.07 5.46 -4.48
C ASP A 75 1.46 5.35 -3.00
N LEU A 76 0.61 4.68 -2.21
CA LEU A 76 0.86 4.48 -0.78
C LEU A 76 2.01 3.50 -0.55
N PHE A 77 2.04 2.40 -1.30
CA PHE A 77 3.12 1.42 -1.27
C PHE A 77 4.44 2.07 -1.66
N LYS A 78 4.47 2.86 -2.74
CA LYS A 78 5.65 3.61 -3.15
C LYS A 78 6.11 4.60 -2.09
N ALA A 79 5.19 5.35 -1.48
CA ALA A 79 5.52 6.30 -0.42
C ALA A 79 6.14 5.61 0.81
N ILE A 80 5.66 4.40 1.16
CA ILE A 80 6.20 3.61 2.27
C ILE A 80 7.54 3.01 1.86
N LYS A 81 7.61 2.30 0.74
CA LYS A 81 8.80 1.60 0.29
C LYS A 81 9.96 2.55 0.02
N GLU A 82 9.72 3.61 -0.76
CA GLU A 82 10.76 4.51 -1.28
C GLU A 82 10.82 5.86 -0.53
N GLY A 83 9.95 6.08 0.45
CA GLY A 83 9.91 7.30 1.26
C GLY A 83 9.21 8.49 0.60
N GLY A 84 9.15 9.61 1.32
CA GLY A 84 8.34 10.76 0.92
C GLY A 84 8.84 11.45 -0.35
N GLN A 85 10.15 11.49 -0.58
CA GLN A 85 10.70 12.14 -1.77
C GLN A 85 10.22 11.49 -3.07
N ALA A 86 10.06 10.16 -3.08
CA ALA A 86 9.61 9.39 -4.25
C ALA A 86 8.19 9.74 -4.72
N VAL A 87 7.41 10.41 -3.86
CA VAL A 87 6.02 10.83 -4.11
C VAL A 87 5.83 12.34 -3.92
N ASN A 88 6.89 13.13 -4.13
CA ASN A 88 6.88 14.60 -3.99
C ASN A 88 6.38 15.08 -2.61
N LYS A 89 6.84 14.41 -1.54
CA LYS A 89 6.61 14.77 -0.13
C LYS A 89 7.94 15.00 0.59
N SER A 90 7.87 15.19 1.91
CA SER A 90 9.03 15.48 2.75
C SER A 90 10.13 14.44 2.59
N ILE A 91 11.37 14.90 2.39
CA ILE A 91 12.58 14.05 2.39
C ILE A 91 12.82 13.39 3.75
N LEU A 92 12.19 13.90 4.82
CA LEU A 92 12.30 13.37 6.18
C LEU A 92 11.37 12.17 6.43
N MET A 93 10.51 11.83 5.48
CA MET A 93 9.81 10.54 5.50
C MET A 93 10.75 9.50 4.87
N PRO A 94 11.36 8.60 5.66
CA PRO A 94 12.36 7.67 5.15
C PRO A 94 11.73 6.59 4.27
N ASN A 95 12.57 5.93 3.48
CA ASN A 95 12.27 4.66 2.84
C ASN A 95 12.25 3.53 3.88
N TRP A 96 11.46 2.50 3.62
CA TRP A 96 11.29 1.34 4.53
C TRP A 96 11.66 0.00 3.87
N ASP A 97 12.14 0.02 2.63
CA ASP A 97 12.60 -1.15 1.87
C ASP A 97 13.77 -1.92 2.51
N GLY A 98 14.52 -1.30 3.43
CA GLY A 98 15.52 -1.98 4.25
C GLY A 98 14.96 -2.70 5.50
N ASN A 99 13.76 -2.33 5.94
CA ASN A 99 13.18 -2.74 7.23
C ASN A 99 11.82 -3.47 7.09
N MET A 100 11.27 -3.54 5.88
CA MET A 100 10.00 -4.17 5.54
C MET A 100 10.15 -4.96 4.24
N THR A 101 9.39 -6.03 4.10
CA THR A 101 9.27 -6.79 2.85
C THR A 101 8.05 -6.32 2.06
N ASP A 102 8.07 -6.59 0.76
CA ASP A 102 6.93 -6.38 -0.15
C ASP A 102 5.71 -7.23 0.23
#